data_AF-A0A2S5MDB0-F1
#
_entry.id   AF-A0A2S5MDB0-F1
#
_cell.length_a   1.000
_cell.length_b   1.000
_cell.length_c   1.000
_cell.angle_alpha   90.00
_cell.angle_beta   90.00
_cell.angle_gamma   90.00
#
_symmetry.space_group_name_H-M   'P 1'
#
loop_
_entity.id
_entity.type
_entity.pdbx_description
1 polymer ?
#
loop_
_entity_poly.entity_id
_entity_poly.type
_entity_poly.pdbx_seq_one_letter_code
_entity_poly.pdbx_strand_id
1 'polypeptide(L)'
;MRTADRNPPGNAIGAGLTDALVEDAVRRSGFPLQTLIAQTLKRTFHVREEWSFIDADTKELRTLDIQAERRFYDPTLSSRIRPTLDLLIECKQSDLHYVFFLASDQIWMPKFPTLAGLFGDTITAMTNDNPSTWTCSVQEALGIPQDPFVKGGPKHCMSLSKCMRKGKELEVSGAEIFNGLVLPLVKAMKHFQNQEAPPSTAYYHDMHLVLAVAVIDAPMIAVEVTDTTQNLIYDPWLRLVRSEAVEASNWTDRSQFFAIDVVHKDFFERYISEFVVPFAERTSKKALDHAIEIVSGKAFVPNMSGRSLDAFSEMTPLTAREWGRRPITIVQHLLRLISRQT
;
A
#
# COMPACT_ATOMS: atom_id res chain seq x y z
N MET A 1 26.54 -25.25 -20.00
CA MET A 1 25.81 -24.04 -20.43
C MET A 1 25.70 -23.98 -21.95
N ARG A 2 24.64 -23.37 -22.49
CA ARG A 2 24.54 -23.08 -23.93
C ARG A 2 25.37 -21.82 -24.24
N THR A 3 26.23 -21.88 -25.26
CA THR A 3 26.95 -20.70 -25.76
C THR A 3 26.13 -19.98 -26.81
N ALA A 4 26.08 -18.65 -26.76
CA ALA A 4 25.44 -17.86 -27.81
C ALA A 4 26.27 -17.90 -29.10
N ASP A 5 25.62 -17.79 -30.27
CA ASP A 5 26.28 -17.89 -31.58
C ASP A 5 27.39 -16.85 -31.81
N ARG A 6 27.35 -15.73 -31.07
CA ARG A 6 28.34 -14.64 -31.15
C ARG A 6 29.25 -14.56 -29.91
N ASN A 7 29.32 -15.63 -29.11
CA ASN A 7 30.15 -15.63 -27.91
C ASN A 7 31.65 -15.63 -28.29
N PRO A 8 32.42 -14.59 -27.94
CA PRO A 8 33.85 -14.57 -28.26
C PRO A 8 34.58 -15.67 -27.48
N PRO A 9 35.68 -16.25 -28.00
CA PRO A 9 36.42 -17.33 -27.33
C PRO A 9 36.90 -16.98 -25.92
N GLY A 10 37.17 -15.70 -25.65
CA GLY A 10 37.60 -15.21 -24.35
C GLY A 10 36.49 -15.13 -23.30
N ASN A 11 35.21 -15.20 -23.69
CA ASN A 11 34.09 -15.22 -22.76
C ASN A 11 33.75 -16.67 -22.36
N ALA A 12 34.63 -17.25 -21.55
CA ALA A 12 34.52 -18.60 -21.00
C ALA A 12 34.69 -18.56 -19.48
N ILE A 13 34.19 -19.58 -18.80
CA ILE A 13 34.37 -19.71 -17.34
C ILE A 13 35.85 -19.88 -17.03
N GLY A 14 36.36 -19.10 -16.07
CA GLY A 14 37.76 -19.13 -15.66
C GLY A 14 38.18 -20.47 -15.05
N ALA A 15 39.48 -20.77 -15.12
CA ALA A 15 40.03 -21.98 -14.53
C ALA A 15 39.66 -22.10 -13.03
N GLY A 16 39.21 -23.28 -12.61
CA GLY A 16 38.80 -23.56 -11.22
C GLY A 16 37.31 -23.33 -10.93
N LEU A 17 36.54 -22.81 -11.88
CA LEU A 17 35.07 -22.73 -11.80
C LEU A 17 34.42 -23.74 -12.75
N THR A 18 33.30 -24.31 -12.34
CA THR A 18 32.49 -25.22 -13.17
C THR A 18 31.13 -24.60 -13.44
N ASP A 19 30.49 -24.97 -14.56
CA ASP A 19 29.12 -24.57 -14.88
C ASP A 19 28.17 -24.81 -13.70
N ALA A 20 28.28 -25.96 -13.03
CA ALA A 20 27.44 -26.33 -11.89
C ALA A 20 27.61 -25.37 -10.69
N LEU A 21 28.84 -24.90 -10.42
CA LEU A 21 29.07 -23.92 -9.35
C LEU A 21 28.44 -22.57 -9.70
N VAL A 22 28.51 -22.16 -10.97
CA VAL A 22 27.88 -20.91 -11.44
C VAL A 22 26.35 -21.02 -11.38
N GLU A 23 25.78 -22.13 -11.85
CA GLU A 23 24.34 -22.38 -11.80
C GLU A 23 23.82 -22.40 -10.36
N ASP A 24 24.54 -23.03 -9.43
CA ASP A 24 24.21 -23.05 -8.02
C ASP A 24 24.31 -21.65 -7.38
N ALA A 25 25.32 -20.86 -7.75
CA ALA A 25 25.44 -19.47 -7.31
C ALA A 25 24.30 -18.60 -7.83
N VAL A 26 23.95 -18.71 -9.12
CA VAL A 26 22.80 -18.00 -9.71
C VAL A 26 21.50 -18.41 -9.05
N ARG A 27 21.30 -19.70 -8.81
CA ARG A 27 20.10 -20.22 -8.13
C ARG A 27 19.93 -19.63 -6.73
N ARG A 28 21.01 -19.27 -6.04
CA ARG A 28 20.98 -18.67 -4.69
C ARG A 28 20.94 -17.14 -4.67
N SER A 29 21.15 -16.46 -5.79
CA SER A 29 21.40 -15.01 -5.82
C SER A 29 20.15 -14.12 -5.71
N GLY A 30 18.95 -14.68 -5.58
CA GLY A 30 17.69 -13.94 -5.50
C GLY A 30 17.22 -13.35 -6.84
N PHE A 31 18.14 -13.01 -7.76
CA PHE A 31 17.82 -12.51 -9.10
C PHE A 31 16.87 -13.41 -9.92
N PRO A 32 16.94 -14.75 -9.86
CA PRO A 32 15.97 -15.59 -10.56
C PRO A 32 14.53 -15.36 -10.09
N LEU A 33 14.33 -15.17 -8.79
CA LEU A 33 13.01 -14.87 -8.22
C LEU A 33 12.52 -13.52 -8.72
N GLN A 34 13.34 -12.47 -8.63
CA GLN A 34 13.01 -11.14 -9.15
C GLN A 34 12.61 -11.20 -10.63
N THR A 35 13.39 -11.88 -11.47
CA THR A 35 13.11 -12.03 -12.90
C THR A 35 11.75 -12.72 -13.15
N LEU A 36 11.44 -13.78 -12.40
CA LEU A 36 10.17 -14.51 -12.52
C LEU A 36 8.96 -13.64 -12.13
N ILE A 37 9.07 -12.90 -11.02
CA ILE A 37 8.02 -11.99 -10.56
C ILE A 37 7.81 -10.84 -11.55
N ALA A 38 8.89 -10.24 -12.06
CA ALA A 38 8.82 -9.20 -13.07
C ALA A 38 8.14 -9.70 -14.36
N GLN A 39 8.49 -10.90 -14.84
CA GLN A 39 7.86 -11.51 -16.02
C GLN A 39 6.36 -11.76 -15.83
N THR A 40 5.96 -12.18 -14.62
CA THR A 40 4.55 -12.38 -14.27
C THR A 40 3.78 -11.07 -14.37
N LEU A 41 4.33 -9.98 -13.83
CA LEU A 41 3.71 -8.65 -13.82
C LEU A 41 3.66 -7.98 -15.19
N LYS A 42 4.70 -8.14 -16.03
CA LYS A 42 4.81 -7.52 -17.38
C LYS A 42 3.62 -7.82 -18.30
N ARG A 43 2.81 -8.84 -17.98
CA ARG A 43 1.57 -9.16 -18.71
C ARG A 43 0.50 -8.06 -18.58
N THR A 44 0.45 -7.36 -17.44
CA THR A 44 -0.62 -6.38 -17.14
C THR A 44 -0.13 -5.09 -16.48
N PHE A 45 1.16 -5.01 -16.14
CA PHE A 45 1.79 -3.84 -15.50
C PHE A 45 2.93 -3.29 -16.36
N HIS A 46 3.18 -2.01 -16.25
CA HIS A 46 4.44 -1.40 -16.65
C HIS A 46 5.47 -1.64 -15.54
N VAL A 47 6.50 -2.43 -15.82
CA VAL A 47 7.47 -2.93 -14.83
C VAL A 47 8.83 -2.26 -14.99
N ARG A 48 9.37 -1.75 -13.88
CA ARG A 48 10.75 -1.29 -13.74
C ARG A 48 11.48 -2.22 -12.76
N GLU A 49 12.47 -2.95 -13.24
CA GLU A 49 13.37 -3.75 -12.41
C GLU A 49 14.48 -2.86 -11.85
N GLU A 50 14.99 -3.17 -10.66
CA GLU A 50 16.04 -2.40 -9.97
C GLU A 50 15.69 -0.90 -9.83
N TRP A 51 14.47 -0.62 -9.36
CA TRP A 51 14.01 0.75 -9.18
C TRP A 51 14.78 1.43 -8.06
N SER A 52 15.58 2.44 -8.40
CA SER A 52 16.41 3.17 -7.46
C SER A 52 15.80 4.49 -7.02
N PHE A 53 16.06 4.86 -5.77
CA PHE A 53 15.55 6.08 -5.15
C PHE A 53 16.51 6.61 -4.08
N ILE A 54 16.41 7.89 -3.74
CA ILE A 54 17.22 8.51 -2.69
C ILE A 54 16.50 8.41 -1.35
N ASP A 55 17.13 7.78 -0.35
CA ASP A 55 16.63 7.73 1.03
C ASP A 55 16.58 9.15 1.61
N ALA A 56 15.40 9.55 2.10
CA ALA A 56 15.21 10.87 2.68
C ALA A 56 16.10 11.12 3.91
N ASP A 57 16.41 10.06 4.68
CA ASP A 57 17.12 10.18 5.95
C ASP A 57 18.64 10.12 5.75
N THR A 58 19.13 9.13 4.98
CA THR A 58 20.58 8.93 4.78
C THR A 58 21.15 9.66 3.56
N LYS A 59 20.29 10.11 2.63
CA LYS A 59 20.67 10.65 1.31
C LYS A 59 21.42 9.66 0.42
N GLU A 60 21.43 8.38 0.78
CA GLU A 60 22.04 7.33 -0.02
C GLU A 60 21.09 6.83 -1.11
N LEU A 61 21.66 6.34 -2.20
CA LEU A 61 20.92 5.64 -3.24
C LEU A 61 20.54 4.25 -2.74
N ARG A 62 19.25 3.95 -2.72
CA ARG A 62 18.69 2.62 -2.48
C ARG A 62 18.08 2.08 -3.75
N THR A 63 17.88 0.77 -3.79
CA THR A 63 17.21 0.07 -4.88
C THR A 63 16.16 -0.86 -4.29
N LEU A 64 14.99 -0.91 -4.91
CA LEU A 64 14.02 -2.00 -4.78
C LEU A 64 14.12 -2.92 -6.00
N ASP A 65 13.80 -4.18 -5.80
CA ASP A 65 13.84 -5.17 -6.86
C ASP A 65 12.89 -4.82 -8.02
N ILE A 66 11.66 -4.42 -7.73
CA ILE A 66 10.64 -4.13 -8.75
C ILE A 66 9.73 -2.96 -8.32
N GLN A 67 9.48 -2.04 -9.24
CA GLN A 67 8.27 -1.18 -9.23
C GLN A 67 7.37 -1.58 -10.39
N ALA A 68 6.08 -1.75 -10.13
CA ALA A 68 5.09 -2.10 -11.15
C ALA A 68 3.89 -1.17 -11.08
N GLU A 69 3.53 -0.57 -12.22
CA GLU A 69 2.43 0.39 -12.37
C GLU A 69 1.30 -0.19 -13.24
N ARG A 70 0.04 -0.02 -12.83
CA ARG A 70 -1.12 -0.28 -13.68
C ARG A 70 -2.15 0.83 -13.57
N ARG A 71 -2.52 1.40 -14.72
CA ARG A 71 -3.49 2.51 -14.82
C ARG A 71 -4.91 1.97 -14.92
N PHE A 72 -5.85 2.65 -14.26
CA PHE A 72 -7.28 2.30 -14.24
C PHE A 72 -8.17 3.44 -14.77
N TYR A 73 -7.62 4.26 -15.68
CA TYR A 73 -8.35 5.31 -16.37
C TYR A 73 -8.11 5.25 -17.88
N ASP A 74 -9.07 5.78 -18.63
CA ASP A 74 -8.92 6.00 -20.06
C ASP A 74 -8.28 7.37 -20.28
N PRO A 75 -7.07 7.46 -20.89
CA PRO A 75 -6.39 8.72 -21.13
C PRO A 75 -7.13 9.65 -22.10
N THR A 76 -8.13 9.15 -22.83
CA THR A 76 -8.96 9.95 -23.73
C THR A 76 -10.12 10.67 -23.02
N LEU A 77 -10.46 10.23 -21.80
CA LEU A 77 -11.49 10.87 -20.99
C LEU A 77 -10.91 12.05 -20.21
N SER A 78 -11.69 13.14 -20.09
CA SER A 78 -11.29 14.37 -19.41
C SER A 78 -11.42 14.30 -17.88
N SER A 79 -11.20 13.13 -17.27
CA SER A 79 -11.24 13.00 -15.81
C SER A 79 -10.07 13.74 -15.19
N ARG A 80 -10.33 14.52 -14.14
CA ARG A 80 -9.27 15.22 -13.39
C ARG A 80 -8.47 14.28 -12.49
N ILE A 81 -8.99 13.09 -12.19
CA ILE A 81 -8.33 12.04 -11.42
C ILE A 81 -7.94 10.91 -12.37
N ARG A 82 -6.72 10.41 -12.20
CA ARG A 82 -6.11 9.33 -12.96
C ARG A 82 -5.68 8.23 -11.99
N PRO A 83 -6.57 7.29 -11.62
CA PRO A 83 -6.24 6.25 -10.65
C PRO A 83 -5.22 5.27 -11.21
N THR A 84 -4.22 4.98 -10.40
CA THR A 84 -3.11 4.09 -10.74
C THR A 84 -2.81 3.20 -9.54
N LEU A 85 -2.52 1.92 -9.78
CA LEU A 85 -2.00 0.99 -8.78
C LEU A 85 -0.49 0.90 -8.93
N ASP A 86 0.21 1.08 -7.83
CA ASP A 86 1.66 0.97 -7.74
C ASP A 86 2.05 -0.10 -6.73
N LEU A 87 2.81 -1.09 -7.21
CA LEU A 87 3.40 -2.13 -6.38
C LEU A 87 4.89 -1.82 -6.21
N LEU A 88 5.30 -1.65 -4.95
CA LEU A 88 6.70 -1.53 -4.55
C LEU A 88 7.12 -2.88 -3.98
N ILE A 89 7.95 -3.62 -4.72
CA ILE A 89 8.18 -5.03 -4.47
C ILE A 89 9.65 -5.29 -4.12
N GLU A 90 9.84 -6.04 -3.05
CA GLU A 90 11.13 -6.60 -2.64
C GLU A 90 11.02 -8.14 -2.61
N CYS A 91 11.95 -8.83 -3.25
CA CYS A 91 12.00 -10.28 -3.35
C CYS A 91 13.04 -10.83 -2.36
N LYS A 92 12.72 -11.89 -1.65
CA LYS A 92 13.67 -12.62 -0.81
C LYS A 92 13.56 -14.11 -1.01
N GLN A 93 14.71 -14.75 -1.17
CA GLN A 93 14.83 -16.20 -1.24
C GLN A 93 15.56 -16.72 -0.01
N SER A 94 15.10 -17.83 0.56
CA SER A 94 15.82 -18.51 1.64
C SER A 94 15.48 -19.99 1.71
N ASP A 95 16.48 -20.79 2.07
CA ASP A 95 16.26 -22.21 2.44
C ASP A 95 15.65 -22.37 3.84
N LEU A 96 15.62 -21.29 4.63
CA LEU A 96 15.11 -21.29 6.01
C LEU A 96 13.76 -20.58 6.11
N HIS A 97 12.99 -20.97 7.11
CA HIS A 97 11.60 -20.54 7.28
C HIS A 97 11.52 -19.09 7.74
N TYR A 98 10.48 -18.39 7.28
CA TYR A 98 10.03 -17.12 7.85
C TYR A 98 8.91 -17.40 8.85
N VAL A 99 8.98 -16.75 10.00
CA VAL A 99 8.07 -16.95 11.13
C VAL A 99 7.38 -15.63 11.45
N PHE A 100 6.05 -15.63 11.39
CA PHE A 100 5.19 -14.46 11.55
C PHE A 100 4.36 -14.62 12.83
N PHE A 101 4.52 -13.70 13.78
CA PHE A 101 3.75 -13.76 15.03
C PHE A 101 2.48 -12.94 14.85
N LEU A 102 1.34 -13.64 14.81
CA LEU A 102 0.05 -13.05 14.52
C LEU A 102 -0.42 -12.16 15.68
N ALA A 103 -1.07 -11.05 15.33
CA ALA A 103 -1.75 -10.22 16.32
C ALA A 103 -3.05 -10.91 16.77
N SER A 104 -3.39 -10.77 18.06
CA SER A 104 -4.65 -11.27 18.62
C SER A 104 -5.86 -10.55 18.04
N ASP A 105 -5.69 -9.27 17.70
CA ASP A 105 -6.76 -8.37 17.29
C ASP A 105 -6.45 -7.74 15.92
N GLN A 106 -7.51 -7.23 15.28
CA GLN A 106 -7.36 -6.45 14.06
C GLN A 106 -6.59 -5.16 14.36
N ILE A 107 -5.50 -4.95 13.63
CA ILE A 107 -4.69 -3.74 13.76
C ILE A 107 -5.34 -2.62 12.96
N TRP A 108 -5.55 -1.48 13.61
CA TRP A 108 -6.03 -0.28 12.93
C TRP A 108 -4.95 0.31 12.01
N MET A 109 -5.26 0.41 10.72
CA MET A 109 -4.35 0.91 9.68
C MET A 109 -5.03 2.02 8.87
N PRO A 110 -5.16 3.24 9.42
CA PRO A 110 -5.99 4.28 8.82
C PRO A 110 -5.49 4.76 7.45
N LYS A 111 -4.19 4.54 7.16
CA LYS A 111 -3.53 4.98 5.93
C LYS A 111 -3.18 3.83 4.97
N PHE A 112 -3.89 2.70 5.04
CA PHE A 112 -3.66 1.56 4.15
C PHE A 112 -4.81 1.39 3.11
N PRO A 113 -4.49 1.23 1.81
CA PRO A 113 -3.18 1.44 1.19
C PRO A 113 -2.71 2.88 1.30
N THR A 114 -1.42 3.13 1.05
CA THR A 114 -0.92 4.51 0.99
C THR A 114 -1.50 5.19 -0.26
N LEU A 115 -2.06 6.38 -0.10
CA LEU A 115 -2.45 7.25 -1.23
C LEU A 115 -1.35 8.27 -1.53
N ALA A 116 -1.02 8.44 -2.80
CA ALA A 116 -0.12 9.49 -3.29
C ALA A 116 -0.70 10.23 -4.51
N GLY A 117 -0.10 11.38 -4.86
CA GLY A 117 -0.48 12.20 -6.02
C GLY A 117 -1.75 13.04 -5.91
N LEU A 118 -2.30 13.15 -4.70
CA LEU A 118 -3.38 14.09 -4.36
C LEU A 118 -2.84 15.34 -3.67
N PHE A 119 -3.55 16.46 -3.76
CA PHE A 119 -3.21 17.69 -3.03
C PHE A 119 -3.39 17.59 -1.51
N GLY A 120 -4.33 16.74 -1.10
CA GLY A 120 -4.65 16.49 0.29
C GLY A 120 -5.26 15.10 0.43
N ASP A 121 -5.24 14.60 1.64
CA ASP A 121 -5.76 13.28 2.00
C ASP A 121 -7.15 13.35 2.65
N THR A 122 -7.77 14.54 2.69
CA THR A 122 -9.07 14.78 3.32
C THR A 122 -10.06 15.49 2.40
N ILE A 123 -11.35 15.21 2.63
CA ILE A 123 -12.48 15.87 1.98
C ILE A 123 -13.31 16.55 3.06
N THR A 124 -13.59 17.85 2.86
CA THR A 124 -14.49 18.61 3.73
C THR A 124 -15.88 18.67 3.09
N ALA A 125 -16.84 18.01 3.72
CA ALA A 125 -18.23 18.01 3.31
C ALA A 125 -19.06 19.10 4.00
N MET A 126 -19.94 19.72 3.23
CA MET A 126 -21.04 20.55 3.69
C MET A 126 -22.36 19.79 3.59
N THR A 127 -23.35 20.19 4.39
CA THR A 127 -24.71 19.63 4.34
C THR A 127 -25.77 20.72 4.34
N ASN A 128 -27.03 20.34 4.18
CA ASN A 128 -28.20 21.22 4.16
C ASN A 128 -28.97 21.27 5.48
N ASP A 129 -28.79 20.31 6.39
CA ASP A 129 -29.61 20.17 7.59
C ASP A 129 -29.12 20.98 8.81
N ASN A 130 -27.83 21.31 8.85
CA ASN A 130 -27.20 22.11 9.89
C ASN A 130 -25.95 22.86 9.34
N PRO A 131 -25.37 23.82 10.09
CA PRO A 131 -24.26 24.65 9.61
C PRO A 131 -22.86 24.03 9.74
N SER A 132 -22.76 22.83 10.32
CA SER A 132 -21.51 22.11 10.55
C SER A 132 -20.85 21.66 9.25
N THR A 133 -19.58 21.32 9.37
CA THR A 133 -18.79 20.68 8.32
C THR A 133 -18.22 19.39 8.87
N TRP A 134 -18.04 18.41 8.00
CA TRP A 134 -17.45 17.14 8.34
C TRP A 134 -16.21 16.96 7.49
N THR A 135 -15.17 16.41 8.10
CA THR A 135 -13.95 16.06 7.40
C THR A 135 -13.77 14.56 7.52
N CYS A 136 -13.49 13.90 6.40
CA CYS A 136 -13.04 12.52 6.38
C CYS A 136 -11.81 12.39 5.50
N SER A 137 -11.10 11.28 5.62
CA SER A 137 -10.04 10.95 4.66
C SER A 137 -10.64 10.61 3.29
N VAL A 138 -9.86 10.80 2.23
CA VAL A 138 -10.21 10.32 0.88
C VAL A 138 -10.43 8.79 0.90
N GLN A 139 -9.68 8.06 1.72
CA GLN A 139 -9.84 6.61 1.87
C GLN A 139 -11.20 6.22 2.43
N GLU A 140 -11.66 6.90 3.48
CA GLU A 140 -13.01 6.71 4.04
C GLU A 140 -14.09 7.07 3.02
N ALA A 141 -13.94 8.19 2.32
CA ALA A 141 -14.90 8.61 1.29
C ALA A 141 -15.02 7.58 0.15
N LEU A 142 -13.91 6.96 -0.23
CA LEU A 142 -13.88 5.86 -1.21
C LEU A 142 -14.32 4.51 -0.61
N GLY A 143 -14.60 4.44 0.68
CA GLY A 143 -14.97 3.21 1.39
C GLY A 143 -13.85 2.14 1.39
N ILE A 144 -12.59 2.56 1.23
CA ILE A 144 -11.42 1.68 1.24
C ILE A 144 -11.33 0.87 2.54
N PRO A 145 -11.52 1.45 3.75
CA PRO A 145 -11.44 0.69 4.99
C PRO A 145 -12.44 -0.47 5.12
N GLN A 146 -13.53 -0.44 4.34
CA GLN A 146 -14.55 -1.50 4.33
C GLN A 146 -14.34 -2.52 3.19
N ASP A 147 -13.39 -2.28 2.27
CA ASP A 147 -13.14 -3.22 1.18
C ASP A 147 -12.64 -4.56 1.74
N PRO A 148 -13.09 -5.71 1.20
CA PRO A 148 -12.63 -7.03 1.64
C PRO A 148 -11.11 -7.19 1.64
N PHE A 149 -10.37 -6.51 0.74
CA PHE A 149 -8.92 -6.55 0.71
C PHE A 149 -8.26 -5.90 1.95
N VAL A 150 -8.93 -4.91 2.55
CA VAL A 150 -8.43 -4.17 3.72
C VAL A 150 -8.97 -4.78 5.01
N LYS A 151 -10.31 -4.91 5.12
CA LYS A 151 -10.97 -5.36 6.35
C LYS A 151 -10.94 -6.87 6.55
N GLY A 152 -11.16 -7.63 5.48
CA GLY A 152 -11.22 -9.10 5.48
C GLY A 152 -10.02 -9.75 4.82
N GLY A 153 -8.90 -9.01 4.71
CA GLY A 153 -7.69 -9.44 4.04
C GLY A 153 -6.93 -10.54 4.80
N PRO A 154 -5.60 -10.60 4.65
CA PRO A 154 -4.79 -11.64 5.28
C PRO A 154 -4.74 -11.45 6.80
N LYS A 155 -4.25 -12.47 7.51
CA LYS A 155 -3.95 -12.32 8.94
C LYS A 155 -2.84 -11.28 9.13
N HIS A 156 -2.95 -10.51 10.21
CA HIS A 156 -2.01 -9.46 10.54
C HIS A 156 -0.93 -9.96 11.50
N CYS A 157 0.29 -9.48 11.31
CA CYS A 157 1.40 -9.68 12.25
C CYS A 157 2.11 -8.35 12.51
N MET A 158 2.66 -8.19 13.71
CA MET A 158 3.54 -7.07 14.04
C MET A 158 5.00 -7.49 14.12
N SER A 159 5.27 -8.79 14.19
CA SER A 159 6.61 -9.33 14.32
C SER A 159 6.85 -10.38 13.25
N LEU A 160 8.00 -10.25 12.59
CA LEU A 160 8.49 -11.15 11.55
C LEU A 160 9.93 -11.48 11.88
N SER A 161 10.22 -12.77 11.90
CA SER A 161 11.56 -13.31 12.13
C SER A 161 11.90 -14.32 11.05
N LYS A 162 13.19 -14.58 10.87
CA LYS A 162 13.70 -15.65 10.01
C LYS A 162 14.47 -16.65 10.85
N CYS A 163 14.28 -17.93 10.56
CA CYS A 163 15.09 -18.98 11.15
C CYS A 163 16.54 -18.85 10.68
N MET A 164 17.49 -19.01 11.60
CA MET A 164 18.92 -19.06 11.34
C MET A 164 19.50 -20.31 11.98
N ARG A 165 20.57 -20.86 11.39
CA ARG A 165 21.29 -22.00 11.96
C ARG A 165 22.42 -21.52 12.85
N LYS A 166 22.43 -21.96 14.11
CA LYS A 166 23.55 -21.77 15.04
C LYS A 166 24.09 -23.13 15.45
N GLY A 167 25.05 -23.63 14.67
CA GLY A 167 25.52 -25.01 14.79
C GLY A 167 24.42 -26.00 14.39
N LYS A 168 23.92 -26.79 15.36
CA LYS A 168 22.83 -27.76 15.15
C LYS A 168 21.44 -27.22 15.53
N GLU A 169 21.39 -26.08 16.21
CA GLU A 169 20.13 -25.49 16.67
C GLU A 169 19.59 -24.47 15.66
N LEU A 170 18.27 -24.28 15.68
CA LEU A 170 17.60 -23.20 14.96
C LEU A 170 17.28 -22.08 15.94
N GLU A 171 17.69 -20.87 15.60
CA GLU A 171 17.31 -19.64 16.30
C GLU A 171 16.46 -18.77 15.38
N VAL A 172 15.71 -17.82 15.96
CA VAL A 172 14.92 -16.85 15.20
C VAL A 172 15.52 -15.46 15.36
N SER A 173 15.68 -14.72 14.26
CA SER A 173 16.18 -13.35 14.27
C SER A 173 15.30 -12.42 13.45
N GLY A 174 15.03 -11.22 13.99
CA GLY A 174 14.26 -10.18 13.31
C GLY A 174 15.11 -9.09 12.63
N ALA A 175 16.38 -8.95 12.99
CA ALA A 175 17.21 -7.82 12.56
C ALA A 175 17.53 -7.85 11.05
N GLU A 176 17.86 -9.04 10.52
CA GLU A 176 18.15 -9.22 9.09
C GLU A 176 16.92 -8.88 8.23
N ILE A 177 15.73 -9.31 8.68
CA ILE A 177 14.48 -9.05 7.97
C ILE A 177 14.11 -7.58 8.02
N PHE A 178 14.28 -6.94 9.16
CA PHE A 178 14.00 -5.52 9.27
C PHE A 178 14.83 -4.72 8.26
N ASN A 179 16.16 -4.91 8.25
CA ASN A 179 17.05 -4.16 7.37
C ASN A 179 16.94 -4.57 5.90
N GLY A 180 16.72 -5.85 5.63
CA GLY A 180 16.74 -6.39 4.27
C GLY A 180 15.40 -6.34 3.55
N LEU A 181 14.28 -6.27 4.26
CA LEU A 181 12.94 -6.37 3.67
C LEU A 181 12.02 -5.22 4.08
N VAL A 182 11.88 -4.98 5.38
CA VAL A 182 10.92 -4.00 5.91
C VAL A 182 11.36 -2.57 5.61
N LEU A 183 12.60 -2.24 5.99
CA LEU A 183 13.14 -0.89 5.88
C LEU A 183 13.18 -0.40 4.42
N PRO A 184 13.68 -1.16 3.43
CA PRO A 184 13.67 -0.74 2.02
C PRO A 184 12.26 -0.39 1.53
N LEU A 185 11.26 -1.23 1.84
CA LEU A 185 9.88 -1.03 1.44
C LEU A 185 9.24 0.21 2.10
N VAL A 186 9.48 0.43 3.39
CA VAL A 186 8.98 1.63 4.09
C VAL A 186 9.62 2.90 3.53
N LYS A 187 10.94 2.90 3.30
CA LYS A 187 11.64 4.04 2.69
C LYS A 187 11.16 4.31 1.27
N ALA A 188 10.92 3.26 0.49
CA ALA A 188 10.39 3.37 -0.87
C ALA A 188 8.98 3.97 -0.89
N MET A 189 8.08 3.53 -0.01
CA MET A 189 6.73 4.12 0.09
C MET A 189 6.78 5.61 0.43
N LYS A 190 7.61 6.00 1.41
CA LYS A 190 7.80 7.41 1.78
C LYS A 190 8.37 8.22 0.62
N HIS A 191 9.38 7.68 -0.07
CA HIS A 191 9.97 8.34 -1.24
C HIS A 191 8.92 8.53 -2.34
N PHE A 192 8.19 7.47 -2.69
CA PHE A 192 7.17 7.49 -3.72
C PHE A 192 6.06 8.52 -3.39
N GLN A 193 5.58 8.54 -2.15
CA GLN A 193 4.56 9.50 -1.72
C GLN A 193 5.00 10.96 -1.88
N ASN A 194 6.26 11.25 -1.57
CA ASN A 194 6.84 12.59 -1.71
C ASN A 194 7.10 12.95 -3.17
N GLN A 195 7.59 12.00 -3.96
CA GLN A 195 7.92 12.20 -5.38
C GLN A 195 6.67 12.48 -6.21
N GLU A 196 5.58 11.75 -5.94
CA GLU A 196 4.34 11.90 -6.69
C GLU A 196 3.47 13.08 -6.20
N ALA A 197 3.91 13.86 -5.21
CA ALA A 197 3.16 15.02 -4.75
C ALA A 197 2.93 16.02 -5.91
N PRO A 198 1.66 16.37 -6.21
CA PRO A 198 1.37 17.18 -7.39
C PRO A 198 1.83 18.63 -7.16
N PRO A 199 2.32 19.33 -8.21
CA PRO A 199 2.57 20.76 -8.11
C PRO A 199 1.26 21.52 -7.87
N SER A 200 1.30 22.68 -7.19
CA SER A 200 0.11 23.50 -6.87
C SER A 200 -0.71 23.93 -8.10
N THR A 201 -0.12 23.90 -9.28
CA THR A 201 -0.73 24.24 -10.57
C THR A 201 -1.25 23.01 -11.34
N ALA A 202 -1.16 21.81 -10.77
CA ALA A 202 -1.62 20.58 -11.40
C ALA A 202 -3.11 20.66 -11.75
N TYR A 203 -3.42 20.39 -13.02
CA TYR A 203 -4.79 20.31 -13.49
C TYR A 203 -5.37 18.90 -13.32
N TYR A 204 -4.54 17.89 -13.61
CA TYR A 204 -4.81 16.46 -13.44
C TYR A 204 -4.05 15.92 -12.22
N HIS A 205 -4.65 14.95 -11.54
CA HIS A 205 -4.11 14.30 -10.35
C HIS A 205 -3.96 12.80 -10.60
N ASP A 206 -2.74 12.30 -10.53
CA ASP A 206 -2.46 10.88 -10.56
C ASP A 206 -2.71 10.31 -9.17
N MET A 207 -3.86 9.67 -8.95
CA MET A 207 -4.16 9.09 -7.64
C MET A 207 -3.52 7.70 -7.57
N HIS A 208 -2.41 7.59 -6.87
CA HIS A 208 -1.68 6.34 -6.72
C HIS A 208 -2.17 5.55 -5.50
N LEU A 209 -2.62 4.32 -5.73
CA LEU A 209 -2.84 3.29 -4.72
C LEU A 209 -1.53 2.52 -4.54
N VAL A 210 -0.76 2.85 -3.51
CA VAL A 210 0.59 2.32 -3.31
C VAL A 210 0.56 1.16 -2.32
N LEU A 211 1.02 -0.02 -2.77
CA LEU A 211 1.16 -1.23 -1.97
C LEU A 211 2.63 -1.64 -1.88
N ALA A 212 3.14 -1.79 -0.65
CA ALA A 212 4.41 -2.48 -0.42
C ALA A 212 4.18 -3.99 -0.36
N VAL A 213 4.93 -4.73 -1.16
CA VAL A 213 4.79 -6.19 -1.26
C VAL A 213 6.16 -6.85 -1.11
N ALA A 214 6.25 -7.81 -0.19
CA ALA A 214 7.42 -8.67 -0.05
C ALA A 214 7.11 -10.03 -0.67
N VAL A 215 7.86 -10.45 -1.68
CA VAL A 215 7.69 -11.79 -2.29
C VAL A 215 8.75 -12.75 -1.76
N ILE A 216 8.30 -13.83 -1.12
CA ILE A 216 9.18 -14.77 -0.42
C ILE A 216 9.22 -16.11 -1.14
N ASP A 217 10.42 -16.57 -1.48
CA ASP A 217 10.72 -17.95 -1.88
C ASP A 217 11.36 -18.70 -0.72
N ALA A 218 10.50 -19.03 0.26
CA ALA A 218 10.82 -19.78 1.46
C ALA A 218 9.50 -20.16 2.17
N PRO A 219 9.47 -21.23 2.98
CA PRO A 219 8.28 -21.54 3.75
C PRO A 219 7.91 -20.40 4.72
N MET A 220 6.62 -20.06 4.75
CA MET A 220 6.05 -19.01 5.62
C MET A 220 5.19 -19.67 6.70
N ILE A 221 5.56 -19.48 7.96
CA ILE A 221 4.87 -20.03 9.13
C ILE A 221 4.26 -18.90 9.95
N ALA A 222 2.94 -18.85 10.02
CA ALA A 222 2.21 -18.03 10.96
C ALA A 222 2.11 -18.73 12.33
N VAL A 223 2.34 -17.97 13.40
CA VAL A 223 2.30 -18.42 14.79
C VAL A 223 1.15 -17.71 15.49
N GLU A 224 0.14 -18.48 15.88
CA GLU A 224 -0.92 -18.02 16.80
C GLU A 224 -0.49 -18.38 18.22
N VAL A 225 -0.32 -17.37 19.05
CA VAL A 225 0.04 -17.55 20.46
C VAL A 225 -1.22 -17.36 21.29
N THR A 226 -1.58 -18.39 22.05
CA THR A 226 -2.58 -18.30 23.12
C THR A 226 -1.90 -18.46 24.46
N ASP A 227 -2.63 -18.28 25.56
CA ASP A 227 -2.10 -18.47 26.92
C ASP A 227 -1.55 -19.88 27.18
N THR A 228 -1.95 -20.88 26.39
CA THR A 228 -1.65 -22.30 26.65
C THR A 228 -1.04 -23.06 25.47
N THR A 229 -1.15 -22.53 24.25
CA THR A 229 -0.71 -23.24 23.04
C THR A 229 -0.08 -22.30 22.01
N GLN A 230 0.83 -22.87 21.22
CA GLN A 230 1.38 -22.23 20.02
C GLN A 230 0.93 -23.04 18.82
N ASN A 231 0.12 -22.44 17.95
CA ASN A 231 -0.34 -23.08 16.73
C ASN A 231 0.48 -22.57 15.54
N LEU A 232 1.10 -23.48 14.80
CA LEU A 232 1.94 -23.18 13.64
C LEU A 232 1.16 -23.52 12.36
N ILE A 233 0.98 -22.52 11.50
CA ILE A 233 0.16 -22.62 10.28
C ILE A 233 1.01 -22.17 9.10
N TYR A 234 1.03 -22.94 8.01
CA TYR A 234 1.56 -22.43 6.75
C TYR A 234 0.53 -21.48 6.12
N ASP A 235 0.91 -20.24 5.91
CA ASP A 235 0.03 -19.20 5.36
C ASP A 235 0.78 -18.46 4.23
N PRO A 236 0.31 -18.52 2.98
CA PRO A 236 1.03 -17.96 1.85
C PRO A 236 0.87 -16.44 1.71
N TRP A 237 0.00 -15.80 2.51
CA TRP A 237 -0.23 -14.37 2.45
C TRP A 237 -0.54 -13.79 3.82
N LEU A 238 0.37 -12.95 4.31
CA LEU A 238 0.31 -12.31 5.62
C LEU A 238 0.53 -10.81 5.46
N ARG A 239 -0.13 -9.99 6.27
CA ARG A 239 0.12 -8.53 6.30
C ARG A 239 0.94 -8.17 7.52
N LEU A 240 2.16 -7.72 7.26
CA LEU A 240 3.05 -7.18 8.28
C LEU A 240 2.75 -5.70 8.50
N VAL A 241 2.38 -5.35 9.73
CA VAL A 241 2.12 -3.97 10.12
C VAL A 241 3.29 -3.43 10.93
N ARG A 242 3.79 -2.26 10.53
CA ARG A 242 4.91 -1.57 11.18
C ARG A 242 4.50 -0.17 11.59
N SER A 243 4.67 0.12 12.88
CA SER A 243 4.53 1.46 13.41
C SER A 243 5.90 2.12 13.45
N GLU A 244 6.00 3.33 12.90
CA GLU A 244 7.14 4.22 13.12
C GLU A 244 6.69 5.41 13.95
N ALA A 245 7.51 5.78 14.94
CA ALA A 245 7.31 7.02 15.67
C ALA A 245 7.64 8.20 14.73
N VAL A 246 6.75 9.19 14.70
CA VAL A 246 6.95 10.41 13.93
C VAL A 246 6.89 11.59 14.89
N GLU A 247 7.79 12.55 14.71
CA GLU A 247 7.71 13.81 15.44
C GLU A 247 6.51 14.61 14.94
N ALA A 248 5.47 14.69 15.77
CA ALA A 248 4.25 15.44 15.46
C ALA A 248 3.74 16.20 16.69
N SER A 249 3.16 17.38 16.44
CA SER A 249 2.57 18.22 17.47
C SER A 249 1.37 17.54 18.15
N ASN A 250 0.50 16.89 17.36
CA ASN A 250 -0.65 16.15 17.85
C ASN A 250 -0.27 14.71 18.20
N TRP A 251 -0.76 14.22 19.34
CA TRP A 251 -0.49 12.85 19.79
C TRP A 251 -1.02 11.78 18.83
N THR A 252 -2.11 12.05 18.12
CA THR A 252 -2.70 11.15 17.11
C THR A 252 -1.80 10.97 15.89
N ASP A 253 -0.91 11.93 15.63
CA ASP A 253 -0.06 11.96 14.45
C ASP A 253 1.37 11.46 14.76
N ARG A 254 1.64 11.06 16.01
CA ARG A 254 2.96 10.60 16.47
C ARG A 254 3.29 9.17 16.03
N SER A 255 2.39 8.49 15.36
CA SER A 255 2.61 7.13 14.87
C SER A 255 2.11 7.01 13.45
N GLN A 256 3.00 6.57 12.57
CA GLN A 256 2.67 6.22 11.21
C GLN A 256 2.71 4.71 11.07
N PHE A 257 1.62 4.15 10.53
CA PHE A 257 1.51 2.73 10.27
C PHE A 257 1.76 2.45 8.79
N PHE A 258 2.60 1.46 8.53
CA PHE A 258 2.87 0.90 7.21
C PHE A 258 2.40 -0.55 7.19
N ALA A 259 1.71 -0.94 6.13
CA ALA A 259 1.36 -2.33 5.88
C ALA A 259 2.15 -2.84 4.68
N ILE A 260 2.75 -4.01 4.88
CA ILE A 260 3.50 -4.74 3.85
C ILE A 260 2.81 -6.07 3.68
N ASP A 261 2.31 -6.34 2.47
CA ASP A 261 1.79 -7.67 2.13
C ASP A 261 2.98 -8.59 1.85
N VAL A 262 3.15 -9.62 2.68
CA VAL A 262 4.18 -10.65 2.52
C VAL A 262 3.54 -11.87 1.88
N VAL A 263 4.01 -12.24 0.70
CA VAL A 263 3.36 -13.18 -0.21
C VAL A 263 4.35 -14.26 -0.64
N HIS A 264 3.96 -15.52 -0.51
CA HIS A 264 4.74 -16.63 -1.02
C HIS A 264 4.78 -16.60 -2.56
N LYS A 265 5.94 -16.87 -3.16
CA LYS A 265 6.12 -16.78 -4.62
C LYS A 265 5.06 -17.56 -5.42
N ASP A 266 4.70 -18.76 -4.97
CA ASP A 266 3.76 -19.64 -5.66
C ASP A 266 2.30 -19.19 -5.52
N PHE A 267 2.02 -18.28 -4.58
CA PHE A 267 0.71 -17.66 -4.41
C PHE A 267 0.63 -16.29 -5.09
N PHE A 268 1.74 -15.75 -5.60
CA PHE A 268 1.82 -14.37 -6.07
C PHE A 268 0.87 -14.06 -7.24
N GLU A 269 0.78 -14.93 -8.26
CA GLU A 269 -0.13 -14.71 -9.40
C GLU A 269 -1.60 -14.67 -8.93
N ARG A 270 -1.95 -15.53 -7.98
CA ARG A 270 -3.27 -15.56 -7.35
C ARG A 270 -3.54 -14.31 -6.51
N TYR A 271 -2.58 -13.90 -5.69
CA TYR A 271 -2.62 -12.66 -4.91
C TYR A 271 -2.93 -11.44 -5.81
N ILE A 272 -2.23 -11.31 -6.93
CA ILE A 272 -2.43 -10.19 -7.87
C ILE A 272 -3.81 -10.25 -8.52
N SER A 273 -4.18 -11.40 -9.10
CA SER A 273 -5.37 -11.54 -9.94
C SER A 273 -6.68 -11.60 -9.16
N GLU A 274 -6.70 -12.27 -7.99
CA GLU A 274 -7.94 -12.46 -7.21
C GLU A 274 -8.15 -11.35 -6.16
N PHE A 275 -7.10 -10.69 -5.70
CA PHE A 275 -7.20 -9.75 -4.57
C PHE A 275 -6.80 -8.33 -4.94
N VAL A 276 -5.56 -8.11 -5.37
CA VAL A 276 -5.02 -6.75 -5.58
C VAL A 276 -5.69 -6.01 -6.74
N VAL A 277 -5.75 -6.63 -7.92
CA VAL A 277 -6.34 -5.99 -9.10
C VAL A 277 -7.83 -5.70 -8.89
N PRO A 278 -8.68 -6.65 -8.42
CA PRO A 278 -10.08 -6.36 -8.14
C PRO A 278 -10.29 -5.25 -7.10
N PHE A 279 -9.44 -5.18 -6.07
CA PHE A 279 -9.45 -4.08 -5.11
C PHE A 279 -9.16 -2.72 -5.77
N ALA A 280 -8.10 -2.66 -6.58
CA ALA A 280 -7.74 -1.44 -7.29
C ALA A 280 -8.81 -1.00 -8.29
N GLU A 281 -9.47 -1.94 -9.00
CA GLU A 281 -10.57 -1.65 -9.92
C GLU A 281 -11.76 -1.03 -9.21
N ARG A 282 -12.21 -1.62 -8.09
CA ARG A 282 -13.32 -1.08 -7.29
C ARG A 282 -13.01 0.31 -6.75
N THR A 283 -11.81 0.51 -6.25
CA THR A 283 -11.36 1.79 -5.69
C THR A 283 -11.24 2.85 -6.78
N SER A 284 -10.63 2.50 -7.90
CA SER A 284 -10.45 3.40 -9.05
C SER A 284 -11.77 3.83 -9.65
N LYS A 285 -12.74 2.92 -9.76
CA LYS A 285 -14.10 3.26 -10.21
C LYS A 285 -14.72 4.35 -9.34
N LYS A 286 -14.72 4.17 -8.01
CA LYS A 286 -15.22 5.19 -7.07
C LYS A 286 -14.47 6.51 -7.17
N ALA A 287 -13.15 6.45 -7.35
CA ALA A 287 -12.33 7.65 -7.50
C ALA A 287 -12.65 8.44 -8.78
N LEU A 288 -12.97 7.75 -9.88
CA LEU A 288 -13.46 8.37 -11.11
C LEU A 288 -14.87 8.95 -10.91
N ASP A 289 -15.76 8.23 -10.22
CA ASP A 289 -17.13 8.68 -9.93
C ASP A 289 -17.16 9.96 -9.07
N HIS A 290 -16.15 10.15 -8.21
CA HIS A 290 -16.01 11.33 -7.33
C HIS A 290 -14.78 12.20 -7.64
N ALA A 291 -14.38 12.28 -8.90
CA ALA A 291 -13.15 12.95 -9.29
C ALA A 291 -13.11 14.44 -8.90
N ILE A 292 -14.25 15.14 -8.90
CA ILE A 292 -14.30 16.58 -8.61
C ILE A 292 -14.12 16.84 -7.10
N GLU A 293 -14.77 16.02 -6.28
CA GLU A 293 -14.79 16.10 -4.83
C GLU A 293 -13.40 15.81 -4.25
N ILE A 294 -12.75 14.76 -4.77
CA ILE A 294 -11.38 14.38 -4.36
C ILE A 294 -10.41 15.50 -4.72
N VAL A 295 -10.45 16.02 -5.94
CA VAL A 295 -9.50 17.05 -6.40
C VAL A 295 -9.73 18.39 -5.70
N SER A 296 -10.97 18.77 -5.47
CA SER A 296 -11.29 20.02 -4.80
C SER A 296 -11.13 19.97 -3.28
N GLY A 297 -11.08 18.76 -2.70
CA GLY A 297 -11.13 18.53 -1.25
C GLY A 297 -12.45 18.98 -0.62
N LYS A 298 -13.49 19.20 -1.45
CA LYS A 298 -14.77 19.77 -1.03
C LYS A 298 -15.93 18.97 -1.61
N ALA A 299 -16.91 18.69 -0.77
CA ALA A 299 -18.09 17.97 -1.19
C ALA A 299 -19.36 18.51 -0.55
N PHE A 300 -20.50 18.09 -1.10
CA PHE A 300 -21.80 18.21 -0.47
C PHE A 300 -22.34 16.82 -0.15
N VAL A 301 -22.86 16.64 1.06
CA VAL A 301 -23.52 15.40 1.51
C VAL A 301 -24.86 15.77 2.13
N PRO A 302 -26.00 15.32 1.57
CA PRO A 302 -27.31 15.70 2.08
C PRO A 302 -27.62 15.02 3.43
N ASN A 303 -28.24 15.80 4.32
CA ASN A 303 -28.79 15.39 5.60
C ASN A 303 -27.79 14.62 6.49
N MET A 304 -26.61 15.19 6.71
CA MET A 304 -25.50 14.51 7.38
C MET A 304 -25.69 14.35 8.90
N SER A 305 -26.61 15.11 9.50
CA SER A 305 -26.90 15.04 10.93
C SER A 305 -27.36 13.64 11.34
N GLY A 306 -26.58 12.97 12.20
CA GLY A 306 -26.90 11.65 12.73
C GLY A 306 -26.59 10.49 11.78
N ARG A 307 -25.90 10.73 10.66
CA ARG A 307 -25.42 9.67 9.75
C ARG A 307 -23.99 9.22 10.10
N SER A 308 -23.63 8.00 9.72
CA SER A 308 -22.24 7.51 9.78
C SER A 308 -21.39 8.14 8.68
N LEU A 309 -20.07 7.96 8.78
CA LEU A 309 -19.12 8.38 7.73
C LEU A 309 -19.35 7.68 6.38
N ASP A 310 -20.09 6.56 6.35
CA ASP A 310 -20.42 5.89 5.08
C ASP A 310 -21.30 6.76 4.17
N ALA A 311 -21.93 7.82 4.71
CA ALA A 311 -22.67 8.81 3.93
C ALA A 311 -21.80 9.56 2.91
N PHE A 312 -20.47 9.57 3.06
CA PHE A 312 -19.57 10.14 2.05
C PHE A 312 -19.59 9.37 0.72
N SER A 313 -20.09 8.14 0.69
CA SER A 313 -20.34 7.44 -0.59
C SER A 313 -21.42 8.10 -1.46
N GLU A 314 -22.23 9.00 -0.89
CA GLU A 314 -23.27 9.77 -1.59
C GLU A 314 -22.80 11.20 -1.92
N MET A 315 -21.51 11.49 -1.77
CA MET A 315 -20.99 12.84 -1.94
C MET A 315 -21.12 13.33 -3.38
N THR A 316 -21.46 14.61 -3.51
CA THR A 316 -21.56 15.32 -4.80
C THR A 316 -20.69 16.57 -4.81
N PRO A 317 -20.41 17.17 -5.98
CA PRO A 317 -19.60 18.38 -6.06
C PRO A 317 -20.30 19.53 -5.35
N LEU A 318 -19.55 20.30 -4.55
CA LEU A 318 -20.09 21.48 -3.89
C LEU A 318 -20.34 22.59 -4.93
N THR A 319 -21.61 22.91 -5.16
CA THR A 319 -22.06 23.93 -6.11
C THR A 319 -22.18 25.31 -5.46
N ALA A 320 -22.15 26.37 -6.29
CA ALA A 320 -22.41 27.74 -5.82
C ALA A 320 -23.79 27.90 -5.16
N ARG A 321 -24.78 27.11 -5.59
CA ARG A 321 -26.12 27.08 -5.01
C ARG A 321 -26.10 26.56 -3.57
N GLU A 322 -25.39 25.49 -3.30
CA GLU A 322 -25.26 24.92 -1.95
C GLU A 322 -24.49 25.85 -1.04
N TRP A 323 -23.43 26.48 -1.56
CA TRP A 323 -22.70 27.49 -0.81
C TRP A 323 -23.60 28.68 -0.43
N GLY A 324 -24.36 29.21 -1.38
CA GLY A 324 -25.29 30.33 -1.16
C GLY A 324 -26.40 30.04 -0.14
N ARG A 325 -26.74 28.77 0.10
CA ARG A 325 -27.74 28.36 1.09
C ARG A 325 -27.21 28.32 2.52
N ARG A 326 -25.89 28.29 2.72
CA ARG A 326 -25.28 28.14 4.05
C ARG A 326 -25.70 29.22 5.05
N PRO A 327 -25.71 30.53 4.70
CA PRO A 327 -26.18 31.56 5.63
C PRO A 327 -27.64 31.35 6.08
N ILE A 328 -28.49 30.88 5.17
CA ILE A 328 -29.90 30.57 5.46
C ILE A 328 -29.99 29.42 6.47
N THR A 329 -29.24 28.33 6.25
CA THR A 329 -29.20 27.18 7.16
C THR A 329 -28.70 27.59 8.56
N ILE A 330 -27.69 28.47 8.64
CA ILE A 330 -27.19 29.01 9.92
C ILE A 330 -28.30 29.78 10.64
N VAL A 331 -28.97 30.71 9.95
CA VAL A 331 -30.05 31.51 10.55
C VAL A 331 -31.20 30.63 11.02
N GLN A 332 -31.61 29.66 10.21
CA GLN A 332 -32.67 28.71 10.57
C GLN A 332 -32.28 27.86 11.80
N HIS A 333 -31.02 27.43 11.89
CA HIS A 333 -30.54 26.68 13.04
C HIS A 333 -30.55 27.52 14.32
N LEU A 334 -30.08 28.77 14.25
CA LEU A 334 -30.12 29.71 15.38
C LEU A 334 -31.54 29.99 15.86
N LEU A 335 -32.48 30.21 14.93
CA LEU A 335 -33.91 30.41 15.28
C LEU A 335 -34.50 29.19 15.99
N ARG A 336 -34.15 27.96 15.56
CA ARG A 336 -34.57 26.72 16.24
C ARG A 336 -34.00 26.63 17.66
N LEU A 337 -32.74 27.02 17.87
CA LEU A 337 -32.13 27.02 19.20
C LEU A 337 -32.81 28.02 20.15
N ILE A 338 -33.14 29.22 19.67
CA ILE A 338 -33.85 30.24 20.45
C ILE A 338 -35.25 29.73 20.84
N SER A 339 -35.98 29.13 19.90
CA SER A 339 -37.34 28.62 20.15
C SER A 339 -37.43 27.46 21.14
N ARG A 340 -36.31 26.78 21.45
CA ARG A 340 -36.26 25.69 22.45
C ARG A 340 -35.99 26.19 23.87
N GLN A 341 -35.59 27.44 24.03
CA GLN A 341 -35.29 28.05 25.33
C GLN A 341 -36.45 28.86 25.91
N THR A 342 -37.40 29.23 25.06
CA THR A 342 -38.71 29.83 25.41
C THR A 342 -39.75 28.75 25.54
#